data_AF-A0A6A3PWJ5-F1
#
_entry.id   AF-A0A6A3PWJ5-F1
#
_cell.length_a   1.000
_cell.length_b   1.000
_cell.length_c   1.000
_cell.angle_alpha   90.00
_cell.angle_beta   90.00
_cell.angle_gamma   90.00
#
_symmetry.space_group_name_H-M   'P 1'
#
loop_
_entity.id
_entity.type
_entity.pdbx_description
1 polymer ?
#
loop_
_entity_poly.entity_id
_entity_poly.type
_entity_poly.pdbx_seq_one_letter_code
_entity_poly.pdbx_strand_id
1 'polypeptide(L)'
;MRFLSQALLGAFVLTAATFDSALAIADSKVTAVHSVSSGRELPAHQNRTLRAADDEEERLIIPKTFLDGGKLDKLTNLAKTGVSKVANSARVTMLRLKGKTADEAFVLLKLDKAGDDLLRSPKFSVWVSYMTSITKKHPKTAIVKNLASRYGDDTLARMLEAAKRDPGTTKIATRLQVAQMRDWIRGGKSFDDVLALLKIDDGVDKILANPALGTLGVYINQFNKINPGKQTNTIDRLTVQFGDEALAKMLEAAKKVPSTEK
;
A
#
# COMPACT_ATOMS: atom_id res chain seq x y z
N MET A 1 20.23 35.97 -12.85
CA MET A 1 19.26 37.08 -12.89
C MET A 1 17.89 36.51 -12.58
N ARG A 2 17.20 37.09 -11.59
CA ARG A 2 15.94 36.62 -11.01
C ARG A 2 14.75 37.29 -11.70
N PHE A 3 14.23 36.75 -12.81
CA PHE A 3 12.96 37.19 -13.42
C PHE A 3 12.36 36.09 -14.31
N LEU A 4 11.98 34.95 -13.72
CA LEU A 4 11.06 33.98 -14.35
C LEU A 4 10.08 33.44 -13.30
N SER A 5 9.62 34.32 -12.41
CA SER A 5 8.48 34.06 -11.54
C SER A 5 7.43 35.08 -11.90
N GLN A 6 6.23 34.60 -12.27
CA GLN A 6 5.07 35.33 -12.79
C GLN A 6 5.02 35.49 -14.31
N ALA A 7 4.56 34.43 -14.99
CA ALA A 7 3.59 34.50 -16.11
C ALA A 7 3.44 33.12 -16.75
N LEU A 8 2.66 32.23 -16.12
CA LEU A 8 1.95 31.13 -16.77
C LEU A 8 0.96 30.54 -15.75
N LEU A 9 0.02 31.39 -15.32
CA LEU A 9 -1.24 30.94 -14.75
C LEU A 9 -2.14 30.55 -15.93
N GLY A 10 -2.05 29.29 -16.34
CA GLY A 10 -2.97 28.63 -17.26
C GLY A 10 -3.33 27.29 -16.65
N ALA A 11 -4.60 27.13 -16.32
CA ALA A 11 -5.15 26.08 -15.46
C ALA A 11 -4.69 24.65 -15.81
N PHE A 12 -3.84 24.06 -14.97
CA PHE A 12 -3.74 22.61 -14.84
C PHE A 12 -4.59 22.20 -13.63
N VAL A 13 -5.89 22.07 -13.86
CA VAL A 13 -6.77 21.37 -12.93
C VAL A 13 -6.47 19.88 -13.12
N LEU A 14 -5.43 19.39 -12.45
CA LEU A 14 -5.34 17.96 -12.21
C LEU A 14 -6.51 17.63 -11.29
N THR A 15 -7.54 17.00 -11.83
CA THR A 15 -8.61 16.39 -11.05
C THR A 15 -7.97 15.34 -10.15
N ALA A 16 -7.59 15.77 -8.95
CA ALA A 16 -7.46 14.88 -7.82
C ALA A 16 -8.85 14.28 -7.63
N ALA A 17 -9.04 13.04 -8.10
CA ALA A 17 -10.19 12.25 -7.71
C ALA A 17 -10.15 12.10 -6.19
N THR A 18 -10.89 12.96 -5.49
CA THR A 18 -11.21 12.85 -4.09
C THR A 18 -12.10 11.62 -3.93
N PHE A 19 -11.51 10.48 -3.62
CA PHE A 19 -12.22 9.45 -2.88
C PHE A 19 -12.16 9.84 -1.41
N ASP A 20 -13.11 10.67 -0.98
CA ASP A 20 -13.49 10.76 0.42
C ASP A 20 -14.85 10.07 0.57
N SER A 21 -14.84 8.94 1.25
CA SER A 21 -16.00 8.42 1.94
C SER A 21 -15.48 7.58 3.10
N ALA A 22 -15.85 8.05 4.29
CA ALA A 22 -15.70 7.45 5.61
C ALA A 22 -14.35 7.66 6.32
N LEU A 23 -14.14 8.86 6.87
CA LEU A 23 -13.96 8.99 8.33
C LEU A 23 -14.17 10.45 8.80
N ALA A 24 -15.40 10.82 9.15
CA ALA A 24 -15.66 12.00 9.96
C ALA A 24 -16.94 11.83 10.78
N ILE A 25 -16.84 11.14 11.91
CA ILE A 25 -17.64 11.48 13.09
C ILE A 25 -16.70 11.39 14.28
N ALA A 26 -16.21 12.55 14.72
CA ALA A 26 -16.02 12.93 16.11
C ALA A 26 -15.05 14.13 16.16
N ASP A 27 -15.58 15.34 16.11
CA ASP A 27 -15.46 16.20 17.28
C ASP A 27 -16.40 17.41 17.15
N SER A 28 -17.37 17.54 18.06
CA SER A 28 -17.80 18.81 18.63
C SER A 28 -18.95 18.57 19.61
N LYS A 29 -18.65 18.66 20.91
CA LYS A 29 -19.20 19.69 21.82
C LYS A 29 -19.07 19.24 23.28
N VAL A 30 -18.08 19.80 23.95
CA VAL A 30 -18.15 20.09 25.38
C VAL A 30 -18.95 21.38 25.54
N THR A 31 -20.04 21.35 26.30
CA THR A 31 -20.40 22.32 27.37
C THR A 31 -21.75 21.93 27.99
N ALA A 32 -21.73 21.75 29.33
CA ALA A 32 -22.75 21.96 30.38
C ALA A 32 -24.24 21.61 30.07
N VAL A 33 -24.97 20.94 30.98
CA VAL A 33 -25.63 21.59 32.13
C VAL A 33 -26.19 20.52 33.11
N HIS A 34 -25.92 20.75 34.41
CA HIS A 34 -26.68 20.45 35.64
C HIS A 34 -27.30 19.07 35.95
N SER A 35 -26.73 18.44 36.98
CA SER A 35 -27.33 17.86 38.21
C SER A 35 -28.83 17.48 38.26
N VAL A 36 -29.12 16.23 38.74
CA VAL A 36 -29.87 15.95 39.97
C VAL A 36 -29.82 14.47 40.39
N SER A 37 -29.55 14.29 41.68
CA SER A 37 -29.90 13.25 42.68
C SER A 37 -29.72 11.74 42.46
N SER A 38 -28.91 11.22 43.38
CA SER A 38 -28.80 9.87 43.92
C SER A 38 -30.13 9.26 44.40
N GLY A 39 -30.28 7.93 44.27
CA GLY A 39 -31.39 7.15 44.81
C GLY A 39 -31.40 5.66 44.41
N ARG A 40 -30.63 4.85 45.14
CA ARG A 40 -30.85 3.44 45.58
C ARG A 40 -31.28 2.29 44.64
N GLU A 41 -30.57 1.18 44.88
CA GLU A 41 -30.99 -0.24 45.00
C GLU A 41 -30.98 -1.18 43.77
N LEU A 42 -30.16 -2.24 43.91
CA LEU A 42 -30.16 -3.53 43.18
C LEU A 42 -31.33 -4.41 43.71
N PRO A 43 -31.95 -5.30 42.90
CA PRO A 43 -31.38 -6.64 42.72
C PRO A 43 -31.69 -7.40 41.39
N ALA A 44 -30.82 -8.40 41.15
CA ALA A 44 -31.00 -9.72 40.52
C ALA A 44 -31.79 -9.93 39.20
N HIS A 45 -31.03 -10.38 38.19
CA HIS A 45 -31.33 -11.36 37.13
C HIS A 45 -32.77 -11.54 36.61
N GLN A 46 -33.01 -11.20 35.33
CA GLN A 46 -33.74 -12.06 34.37
C GLN A 46 -33.23 -11.83 32.93
N ASN A 47 -32.95 -12.92 32.21
CA ASN A 47 -32.64 -12.94 30.77
C ASN A 47 -33.94 -12.81 29.94
N ARG A 48 -34.00 -11.86 29.00
CA ARG A 48 -34.51 -12.05 27.61
C ARG A 48 -34.37 -10.77 26.74
N THR A 49 -33.42 -10.85 25.81
CA THR A 49 -33.50 -10.52 24.36
C THR A 49 -34.37 -9.36 23.84
N LEU A 50 -33.73 -8.36 23.18
CA LEU A 50 -33.81 -8.11 21.71
C LEU A 50 -33.28 -6.71 21.32
N ARG A 51 -32.06 -6.65 20.73
CA ARG A 51 -31.71 -5.94 19.47
C ARG A 51 -30.19 -5.78 19.35
N ALA A 52 -29.61 -6.44 18.34
CA ALA A 52 -28.55 -5.90 17.51
C ALA A 52 -28.43 -6.83 16.30
N ALA A 53 -28.91 -6.36 15.14
CA ALA A 53 -28.44 -6.87 13.87
C ALA A 53 -27.13 -6.16 13.56
N ASP A 54 -26.22 -6.93 12.96
CA ASP A 54 -25.04 -6.50 12.23
C ASP A 54 -23.87 -5.94 13.06
N ASP A 55 -23.01 -6.85 13.50
CA ASP A 55 -21.56 -6.80 13.27
C ASP A 55 -20.91 -8.05 13.91
N GLU A 56 -21.05 -9.20 13.25
CA GLU A 56 -20.21 -10.37 13.54
C GLU A 56 -18.78 -10.11 13.01
N GLU A 57 -17.99 -9.35 13.76
CA GLU A 57 -16.55 -9.62 13.80
C GLU A 57 -16.37 -10.89 14.65
N GLU A 58 -16.61 -12.05 14.04
CA GLU A 58 -16.30 -13.35 14.62
C GLU A 58 -14.78 -13.47 14.76
N ARG A 59 -14.24 -12.94 15.85
CA ARG A 59 -12.88 -13.22 16.29
C ARG A 59 -12.81 -14.71 16.63
N LEU A 60 -12.37 -15.52 15.68
CA LEU A 60 -11.96 -16.90 15.92
C LEU A 60 -10.79 -16.93 16.92
N ILE A 61 -11.12 -16.98 18.20
CA ILE A 61 -10.20 -17.33 19.27
C ILE A 61 -9.99 -18.84 19.15
N ILE A 62 -8.91 -19.27 18.48
CA ILE A 62 -8.46 -20.66 18.60
C ILE A 62 -7.78 -20.80 19.97
N PRO A 63 -8.31 -21.61 20.90
CA PRO A 63 -7.74 -21.73 22.25
C PRO A 63 -6.31 -22.28 22.25
N LYS A 64 -5.48 -21.83 23.20
CA LYS A 64 -4.08 -22.30 23.40
C LYS A 64 -3.95 -23.83 23.53
N THR A 65 -5.03 -24.52 23.91
CA THR A 65 -5.13 -25.99 24.01
C THR A 65 -5.23 -26.71 22.66
N PHE A 66 -5.18 -26.00 21.53
CA PHE A 66 -5.26 -26.58 20.19
C PHE A 66 -3.91 -27.09 19.64
N LEU A 67 -2.82 -26.96 20.40
CA LEU A 67 -1.44 -27.22 19.96
C LEU A 67 -0.90 -28.60 20.37
N ASP A 68 -1.72 -29.65 20.28
CA ASP A 68 -1.24 -31.03 20.47
C ASP A 68 -1.07 -31.76 19.12
N GLY A 69 -0.07 -32.65 19.03
CA GLY A 69 0.49 -33.17 17.78
C GLY A 69 -0.52 -33.75 16.79
N GLY A 70 -1.61 -34.37 17.27
CA GLY A 70 -2.68 -34.94 16.44
C GLY A 70 -3.59 -33.91 15.72
N LYS A 71 -3.51 -32.62 16.05
CA LYS A 71 -4.29 -31.55 15.38
C LYS A 71 -3.56 -30.91 14.20
N LEU A 72 -2.24 -31.08 14.07
CA LEU A 72 -1.50 -30.61 12.89
C LEU A 72 -2.00 -31.33 11.63
N ASP A 73 -2.27 -32.64 11.75
CA ASP A 73 -2.80 -33.46 10.66
C ASP A 73 -4.22 -33.05 10.26
N LYS A 74 -5.05 -32.63 11.22
CA LYS A 74 -6.38 -32.07 10.94
C LYS A 74 -6.28 -30.75 10.19
N LEU A 75 -5.34 -29.87 10.57
CA LEU A 75 -5.08 -28.61 9.85
C LEU A 75 -4.49 -28.84 8.46
N THR A 76 -3.60 -29.83 8.29
CA THR A 76 -3.06 -30.18 6.97
C THR A 76 -4.15 -30.75 6.07
N ASN A 77 -5.03 -31.61 6.59
CA ASN A 77 -6.15 -32.15 5.83
C ASN A 77 -7.18 -31.07 5.50
N LEU A 78 -7.47 -30.12 6.40
CA LEU A 78 -8.34 -28.99 6.11
C LEU A 78 -7.76 -28.03 5.05
N ALA A 79 -6.44 -27.85 5.03
CA ALA A 79 -5.77 -27.13 3.95
C ALA A 79 -5.83 -27.88 2.60
N LYS A 80 -6.01 -29.22 2.62
CA LYS A 80 -6.21 -30.06 1.43
C LYS A 80 -7.68 -30.07 0.97
N THR A 81 -8.66 -29.97 1.88
CA THR A 81 -10.11 -30.10 1.57
C THR A 81 -10.76 -28.89 0.91
N GLY A 82 -10.01 -27.82 0.62
CA GLY A 82 -10.40 -26.87 -0.44
C GLY A 82 -11.44 -25.79 -0.10
N VAL A 83 -11.98 -25.70 1.13
CA VAL A 83 -12.79 -24.54 1.53
C VAL A 83 -11.85 -23.32 1.63
N SER A 84 -11.84 -22.48 0.60
CA SER A 84 -10.73 -21.57 0.26
C SER A 84 -10.31 -20.57 1.34
N LYS A 85 -11.26 -19.98 2.09
CA LYS A 85 -10.94 -19.08 3.22
C LYS A 85 -10.34 -19.83 4.42
N VAL A 86 -10.94 -20.96 4.79
CA VAL A 86 -10.49 -21.81 5.90
C VAL A 86 -9.12 -22.43 5.58
N ALA A 87 -8.93 -22.88 4.33
CA ALA A 87 -7.67 -23.43 3.84
C ALA A 87 -6.54 -22.39 3.87
N ASN A 88 -6.83 -21.12 3.51
CA ASN A 88 -5.83 -20.05 3.56
C ASN A 88 -5.42 -19.70 5.00
N SER A 89 -6.37 -19.60 5.92
CA SER A 89 -6.09 -19.38 7.35
C SER A 89 -5.28 -20.54 7.96
N ALA A 90 -5.63 -21.79 7.63
CA ALA A 90 -4.89 -22.97 8.07
C ALA A 90 -3.44 -22.96 7.55
N ARG A 91 -3.21 -22.54 6.29
CA ARG A 91 -1.85 -22.40 5.72
C ARG A 91 -1.03 -21.34 6.46
N VAL A 92 -1.58 -20.15 6.72
CA VAL A 92 -0.89 -19.10 7.49
C VAL A 92 -0.51 -19.61 8.88
N THR A 93 -1.47 -20.27 9.55
CA THR A 93 -1.24 -20.84 10.88
C THR A 93 -0.15 -21.90 10.87
N MET A 94 -0.15 -22.78 9.87
CA MET A 94 0.86 -23.83 9.73
C MET A 94 2.26 -23.26 9.47
N LEU A 95 2.39 -22.27 8.58
CA LEU A 95 3.66 -21.60 8.31
C LEU A 95 4.24 -20.95 9.58
N ARG A 96 3.37 -20.35 10.40
CA ARG A 96 3.74 -19.75 11.68
C ARG A 96 4.16 -20.80 12.71
N LEU A 97 3.38 -21.87 12.88
CA LEU A 97 3.70 -22.94 13.84
C LEU A 97 5.01 -23.65 13.50
N LYS A 98 5.30 -23.81 12.20
CA LYS A 98 6.55 -24.36 11.71
C LYS A 98 7.72 -23.38 11.74
N GLY A 99 7.52 -22.17 12.27
CA GLY A 99 8.56 -21.16 12.41
C GLY A 99 9.23 -20.78 11.09
N LYS A 100 8.48 -20.80 9.97
CA LYS A 100 9.06 -20.51 8.66
C LYS A 100 9.63 -19.09 8.60
N THR A 101 10.61 -18.90 7.72
CA THR A 101 11.03 -17.57 7.29
C THR A 101 10.11 -17.06 6.19
N ALA A 102 10.19 -15.76 5.91
CA ALA A 102 9.51 -15.14 4.77
C ALA A 102 9.80 -15.88 3.45
N ASP A 103 11.06 -16.27 3.28
CA ASP A 103 11.60 -16.85 2.06
C ASP A 103 11.16 -18.31 1.89
N GLU A 104 11.28 -19.10 2.95
CA GLU A 104 10.76 -20.47 2.95
C GLU A 104 9.25 -20.50 2.69
N ALA A 105 8.49 -19.59 3.30
CA ALA A 105 7.05 -19.49 3.05
C ALA A 105 6.75 -19.13 1.59
N PHE A 106 7.53 -18.24 0.98
CA PHE A 106 7.38 -17.84 -0.42
C PHE A 106 7.56 -19.04 -1.37
N VAL A 107 8.62 -19.83 -1.14
CA VAL A 107 8.93 -21.04 -1.94
C VAL A 107 7.91 -22.16 -1.68
N LEU A 108 7.50 -22.40 -0.43
CA LEU A 108 6.50 -23.42 -0.11
C LEU A 108 5.14 -23.13 -0.76
N LEU A 109 4.81 -21.86 -0.92
CA LEU A 109 3.61 -21.41 -1.65
C LEU A 109 3.82 -21.40 -3.17
N LYS A 110 5.00 -21.81 -3.66
CA LYS A 110 5.39 -21.84 -5.08
C LYS A 110 5.30 -20.46 -5.75
N LEU A 111 5.57 -19.39 -5.00
CA LEU A 111 5.52 -18.02 -5.51
C LEU A 111 6.80 -17.63 -6.26
N ASP A 112 7.91 -18.30 -5.99
CA ASP A 112 9.17 -18.23 -6.75
C ASP A 112 8.99 -18.60 -8.23
N LYS A 113 7.96 -19.40 -8.53
CA LYS A 113 7.62 -19.86 -9.88
C LYS A 113 6.46 -19.10 -10.52
N ALA A 114 5.93 -18.09 -9.84
CA ALA A 114 4.74 -17.38 -10.32
C ALA A 114 5.04 -16.36 -11.44
N GLY A 115 6.30 -15.95 -11.57
CA GLY A 115 6.71 -14.95 -12.58
C GLY A 115 5.84 -13.69 -12.52
N ASP A 116 5.35 -13.25 -13.68
CA ASP A 116 4.52 -12.06 -13.83
C ASP A 116 3.12 -12.20 -13.18
N ASP A 117 2.65 -13.43 -12.98
CA ASP A 117 1.36 -13.71 -12.33
C ASP A 117 1.42 -13.67 -10.79
N LEU A 118 2.56 -13.28 -10.21
CA LEU A 118 2.77 -13.24 -8.75
C LEU A 118 1.62 -12.53 -8.02
N LEU A 119 1.27 -11.31 -8.44
CA LEU A 119 0.26 -10.50 -7.75
C LEU A 119 -1.17 -11.03 -7.98
N ARG A 120 -1.40 -11.78 -9.05
CA ARG A 120 -2.69 -12.44 -9.34
C ARG A 120 -2.86 -13.74 -8.57
N SER A 121 -1.76 -14.36 -8.15
CA SER A 121 -1.79 -15.62 -7.42
C SER A 121 -2.55 -15.49 -6.08
N PRO A 122 -3.60 -16.29 -5.84
CA PRO A 122 -4.28 -16.31 -4.53
C PRO A 122 -3.33 -16.67 -3.38
N LYS A 123 -2.23 -17.39 -3.68
CA LYS A 123 -1.21 -17.77 -2.70
C LYS A 123 -0.35 -16.57 -2.28
N PHE A 124 -0.26 -15.52 -3.10
CA PHE A 124 0.40 -14.27 -2.72
C PHE A 124 -0.33 -13.59 -1.57
N SER A 125 -1.66 -13.62 -1.57
CA SER A 125 -2.46 -13.12 -0.43
C SER A 125 -2.17 -13.91 0.84
N VAL A 126 -2.02 -15.23 0.75
CA VAL A 126 -1.63 -16.09 1.90
C VAL A 126 -0.26 -15.67 2.44
N TRP A 127 0.72 -15.46 1.55
CA TRP A 127 2.06 -15.03 1.94
C TRP A 127 2.07 -13.62 2.56
N VAL A 128 1.32 -12.67 2.01
CA VAL A 128 1.16 -11.31 2.58
C VAL A 128 0.52 -11.36 3.97
N SER A 129 -0.54 -12.15 4.15
CA SER A 129 -1.17 -12.36 5.46
C SER A 129 -0.19 -13.00 6.46
N TYR A 130 0.59 -13.97 6.01
CA TYR A 130 1.64 -14.59 6.81
C TYR A 130 2.72 -13.60 7.24
N MET A 131 3.31 -12.84 6.30
CA MET A 131 4.27 -11.77 6.56
C MET A 131 3.74 -10.75 7.56
N THR A 132 2.47 -10.36 7.41
CA THR A 132 1.79 -9.43 8.32
C THR A 132 1.66 -10.03 9.72
N SER A 133 1.41 -11.33 9.84
CA SER A 133 1.26 -12.02 11.13
C SER A 133 2.57 -12.21 11.89
N ILE A 134 3.70 -12.31 11.19
CA ILE A 134 5.03 -12.51 11.81
C ILE A 134 5.79 -11.20 12.02
N THR A 135 5.39 -10.12 11.34
CA THR A 135 6.09 -8.82 11.40
C THR A 135 5.36 -7.86 12.33
N LYS A 136 5.94 -7.61 13.52
CA LYS A 136 5.35 -6.72 14.53
C LYS A 136 5.32 -5.25 14.11
N LYS A 137 6.39 -4.76 13.48
CA LYS A 137 6.55 -3.34 13.10
C LYS A 137 6.66 -3.19 11.60
N HIS A 138 5.84 -2.31 11.03
CA HIS A 138 5.85 -1.95 9.61
C HIS A 138 5.80 -3.16 8.65
N PRO A 139 4.78 -4.05 8.75
CA PRO A 139 4.68 -5.25 7.93
C PRO A 139 4.73 -4.96 6.42
N LYS A 140 4.14 -3.85 5.96
CA LYS A 140 4.19 -3.43 4.55
C LYS A 140 5.63 -3.16 4.08
N THR A 141 6.46 -2.57 4.93
CA THR A 141 7.86 -2.32 4.61
C THR A 141 8.64 -3.62 4.54
N ALA A 142 8.41 -4.57 5.47
CA ALA A 142 9.04 -5.88 5.41
C ALA A 142 8.66 -6.67 4.14
N ILE A 143 7.38 -6.62 3.75
CA ILE A 143 6.90 -7.24 2.52
C ILE A 143 7.64 -6.66 1.31
N VAL A 144 7.68 -5.33 1.17
CA VAL A 144 8.35 -4.70 0.03
C VAL A 144 9.84 -5.00 0.03
N LYS A 145 10.54 -4.95 1.17
CA LYS A 145 11.96 -5.32 1.24
C LYS A 145 12.22 -6.75 0.81
N ASN A 146 11.36 -7.70 1.20
CA ASN A 146 11.48 -9.10 0.76
C ASN A 146 11.23 -9.27 -0.75
N LEU A 147 10.34 -8.48 -1.34
CA LEU A 147 10.15 -8.48 -2.78
C LEU A 147 11.31 -7.80 -3.51
N ALA A 148 11.80 -6.68 -2.99
CA ALA A 148 12.91 -5.93 -3.56
C ALA A 148 14.22 -6.73 -3.53
N SER A 149 14.45 -7.55 -2.50
CA SER A 149 15.61 -8.44 -2.46
C SER A 149 15.57 -9.56 -3.50
N ARG A 150 14.41 -9.81 -4.14
CA ARG A 150 14.24 -10.83 -5.19
C ARG A 150 14.29 -10.24 -6.59
N TYR A 151 13.59 -9.11 -6.78
CA TYR A 151 13.39 -8.53 -8.10
C TYR A 151 14.33 -7.34 -8.36
N GLY A 152 14.88 -6.72 -7.32
CA GLY A 152 15.47 -5.39 -7.39
C GLY A 152 14.44 -4.29 -7.20
N ASP A 153 14.89 -3.14 -6.68
CA ASP A 153 14.04 -1.96 -6.41
C ASP A 153 13.32 -1.45 -7.68
N ASP A 154 14.08 -1.32 -8.76
CA ASP A 154 13.64 -0.76 -10.04
C ASP A 154 12.62 -1.68 -10.75
N THR A 155 12.92 -2.98 -10.80
CA THR A 155 12.03 -3.98 -11.41
C THR A 155 10.76 -4.13 -10.59
N LEU A 156 10.85 -4.16 -9.26
CA LEU A 156 9.66 -4.20 -8.41
C LEU A 156 8.78 -2.97 -8.63
N ALA A 157 9.36 -1.77 -8.73
CA ALA A 157 8.59 -0.54 -8.98
C ALA A 157 7.82 -0.62 -10.32
N ARG A 158 8.46 -1.12 -11.38
CA ARG A 158 7.82 -1.34 -12.69
C ARG A 158 6.72 -2.39 -12.64
N MET A 159 6.96 -3.52 -11.97
CA MET A 159 5.96 -4.58 -11.78
C MET A 159 4.72 -4.05 -11.05
N LEU A 160 4.91 -3.26 -9.98
CA LEU A 160 3.80 -2.69 -9.21
C LEU A 160 3.04 -1.63 -10.01
N GLU A 161 3.72 -0.80 -10.79
CA GLU A 161 3.05 0.17 -11.66
C GLU A 161 2.22 -0.50 -12.75
N ALA A 162 2.74 -1.57 -13.38
CA ALA A 162 1.99 -2.36 -14.34
C ALA A 162 0.77 -3.02 -13.70
N ALA A 163 0.94 -3.63 -12.52
CA ALA A 163 -0.14 -4.31 -11.79
C ALA A 163 -1.25 -3.36 -11.28
N LYS A 164 -1.04 -2.03 -11.30
CA LYS A 164 -2.11 -1.06 -11.00
C LYS A 164 -3.17 -0.97 -12.10
N ARG A 165 -2.84 -1.38 -13.32
CA ARG A 165 -3.72 -1.31 -14.50
C ARG A 165 -4.72 -2.46 -14.56
N ASP A 166 -4.48 -3.52 -13.81
CA ASP A 166 -5.38 -4.66 -13.70
C ASP A 166 -6.33 -4.49 -12.50
N PRO A 167 -7.66 -4.49 -12.71
CA PRO A 167 -8.65 -4.38 -11.63
C PRO A 167 -8.49 -5.41 -10.49
N GLY A 168 -8.00 -6.62 -10.80
CA GLY A 168 -7.78 -7.69 -9.83
C GLY A 168 -6.59 -7.44 -8.90
N THR A 169 -5.59 -6.66 -9.35
CA THR A 169 -4.36 -6.41 -8.59
C THR A 169 -4.17 -4.96 -8.16
N THR A 170 -4.99 -4.04 -8.67
CA THR A 170 -4.82 -2.59 -8.48
C THR A 170 -4.69 -2.16 -7.02
N LYS A 171 -5.53 -2.72 -6.15
CA LYS A 171 -5.57 -2.38 -4.72
C LYS A 171 -4.30 -2.81 -3.99
N ILE A 172 -3.80 -4.03 -4.25
CA ILE A 172 -2.59 -4.53 -3.59
C ILE A 172 -1.34 -3.86 -4.18
N ALA A 173 -1.29 -3.68 -5.50
CA ALA A 173 -0.19 -3.02 -6.19
C ALA A 173 0.00 -1.57 -5.70
N THR A 174 -1.09 -0.80 -5.61
CA THR A 174 -1.06 0.57 -5.07
C THR A 174 -0.53 0.62 -3.63
N ARG A 175 -0.98 -0.31 -2.77
CA ARG A 175 -0.55 -0.38 -1.36
C ARG A 175 0.94 -0.72 -1.23
N LEU A 176 1.43 -1.63 -2.06
CA LEU A 176 2.84 -2.01 -2.08
C LEU A 176 3.71 -0.91 -2.68
N GLN A 177 3.25 -0.23 -3.74
CA GLN A 177 3.98 0.89 -4.33
C GLN A 177 4.15 2.04 -3.32
N VAL A 178 3.07 2.41 -2.60
CA VAL A 178 3.17 3.41 -1.51
C VAL A 178 4.15 2.95 -0.42
N ALA A 179 4.14 1.67 -0.07
CA ALA A 179 5.08 1.14 0.92
C ALA A 179 6.54 1.18 0.43
N GLN A 180 6.78 0.92 -0.87
CA GLN A 180 8.08 1.04 -1.50
C GLN A 180 8.59 2.47 -1.48
N MET A 181 7.77 3.44 -1.89
CA MET A 181 8.18 4.85 -1.88
C MET A 181 8.52 5.32 -0.47
N ARG A 182 7.71 4.93 0.53
CA ARG A 182 8.01 5.26 1.93
C ARG A 182 9.27 4.58 2.46
N ASP A 183 9.58 3.38 1.98
CA ASP A 183 10.83 2.71 2.35
C ASP A 183 12.04 3.44 1.75
N TRP A 184 11.98 3.83 0.48
CA TRP A 184 13.02 4.64 -0.17
C TRP A 184 13.26 5.97 0.55
N ILE A 185 12.19 6.70 0.90
CA ILE A 185 12.28 7.97 1.64
C ILE A 185 12.95 7.75 3.00
N ARG A 186 12.52 6.73 3.76
CA ARG A 186 13.11 6.44 5.08
C ARG A 186 14.54 5.91 5.00
N GLY A 187 14.86 5.21 3.91
CA GLY A 187 16.21 4.78 3.58
C GLY A 187 17.11 5.92 3.11
N GLY A 188 16.58 7.14 2.97
CA GLY A 188 17.35 8.32 2.60
C GLY A 188 17.74 8.37 1.12
N LYS A 189 17.06 7.63 0.24
CA LYS A 189 17.31 7.75 -1.21
C LYS A 189 17.07 9.20 -1.65
N SER A 190 18.02 9.75 -2.38
CA SER A 190 17.88 11.07 -2.98
C SER A 190 16.84 11.03 -4.11
N PHE A 191 16.36 12.20 -4.52
CA PHE A 191 15.50 12.27 -5.70
C PHE A 191 16.24 11.79 -6.96
N ASP A 192 17.53 12.04 -7.07
CA ASP A 192 18.32 11.67 -8.24
C ASP A 192 18.47 10.14 -8.31
N ASP A 193 18.68 9.48 -7.16
CA ASP A 193 18.64 8.01 -7.07
C ASP A 193 17.28 7.45 -7.52
N VAL A 194 16.19 8.11 -7.13
CA VAL A 194 14.83 7.68 -7.50
C VAL A 194 14.57 7.90 -8.99
N LEU A 195 15.02 9.02 -9.56
CA LEU A 195 14.92 9.27 -11.00
C LEU A 195 15.68 8.22 -11.79
N ALA A 196 16.90 7.87 -11.37
CA ALA A 196 17.71 6.81 -11.97
C ALA A 196 17.07 5.42 -11.86
N LEU A 197 16.54 5.06 -10.68
CA LEU A 197 15.83 3.79 -10.48
C LEU A 197 14.59 3.66 -11.36
N LEU A 198 13.88 4.78 -11.57
CA LEU A 198 12.70 4.83 -12.43
C LEU A 198 13.04 5.07 -13.91
N LYS A 199 14.33 5.20 -14.25
CA LYS A 199 14.84 5.51 -15.60
C LYS A 199 14.20 6.75 -16.22
N ILE A 200 13.96 7.77 -15.39
CA ILE A 200 13.37 9.04 -15.81
C ILE A 200 14.46 9.97 -16.35
N ASP A 201 15.72 9.71 -16.01
CA ASP A 201 16.93 10.42 -16.42
C ASP A 201 17.48 10.05 -17.82
N ASP A 202 16.86 9.09 -18.52
CA ASP A 202 17.28 8.57 -19.84
C ASP A 202 17.06 9.54 -21.04
N GLY A 203 16.67 10.78 -20.78
CA GLY A 203 16.45 11.84 -21.77
C GLY A 203 15.08 12.53 -21.63
N VAL A 204 15.07 13.86 -21.81
CA VAL A 204 13.89 14.70 -21.58
C VAL A 204 12.72 14.33 -22.50
N ASP A 205 12.99 13.93 -23.73
CA ASP A 205 12.03 13.50 -24.75
C ASP A 205 11.27 12.21 -24.37
N LYS A 206 11.83 11.38 -23.47
CA LYS A 206 11.26 10.08 -23.08
C LYS A 206 10.40 10.16 -21.82
N ILE A 207 10.47 11.26 -21.07
CA ILE A 207 9.84 11.38 -19.74
C ILE A 207 8.32 11.17 -19.81
N LEU A 208 7.65 11.84 -20.75
CA LEU A 208 6.18 11.84 -20.81
C LEU A 208 5.61 10.49 -21.23
N ALA A 209 6.39 9.71 -21.98
CA ALA A 209 6.04 8.34 -22.35
C ALA A 209 6.49 7.31 -21.30
N ASN A 210 7.29 7.71 -20.30
CA ASN A 210 7.80 6.78 -19.30
C ASN A 210 6.66 6.32 -18.37
N PRO A 211 6.31 5.02 -18.35
CA PRO A 211 5.24 4.50 -17.51
C PRO A 211 5.50 4.69 -16.00
N ALA A 212 6.75 4.88 -15.59
CA ALA A 212 7.13 5.12 -14.20
C ALA A 212 6.93 6.58 -13.74
N LEU A 213 6.53 7.50 -14.63
CA LEU A 213 6.24 8.90 -14.25
C LEU A 213 5.14 8.98 -13.17
N GLY A 214 4.14 8.09 -13.24
CA GLY A 214 3.13 7.95 -12.20
C GLY A 214 3.71 7.51 -10.85
N THR A 215 4.77 6.70 -10.86
CA THR A 215 5.49 6.27 -9.65
C THR A 215 6.24 7.43 -9.00
N LEU A 216 6.87 8.30 -9.80
CA LEU A 216 7.51 9.53 -9.29
C LEU A 216 6.50 10.45 -8.59
N GLY A 217 5.30 10.59 -9.15
CA GLY A 217 4.21 11.34 -8.50
C GLY A 217 3.81 10.75 -7.14
N VAL A 218 3.75 9.43 -7.03
CA VAL A 218 3.50 8.75 -5.74
C VAL A 218 4.65 9.00 -4.75
N TYR A 219 5.91 8.94 -5.22
CA TYR A 219 7.09 9.24 -4.40
C TYR A 219 7.01 10.65 -3.82
N ILE A 220 6.82 11.66 -4.67
CA ILE A 220 6.73 13.07 -4.26
C ILE A 220 5.59 13.28 -3.26
N ASN A 221 4.43 12.67 -3.49
CA ASN A 221 3.29 12.75 -2.55
C ASN A 221 3.66 12.19 -1.17
N GLN A 222 4.34 11.03 -1.12
CA GLN A 222 4.78 10.48 0.16
C GLN A 222 5.91 11.32 0.80
N PHE A 223 6.84 11.85 0.00
CA PHE A 223 7.93 12.68 0.47
C PHE A 223 7.40 13.96 1.13
N ASN A 224 6.47 14.65 0.47
CA ASN A 224 5.84 15.87 0.99
C ASN A 224 5.05 15.62 2.28
N LYS A 225 4.40 14.45 2.40
CA LYS A 225 3.70 14.05 3.64
C LYS A 225 4.66 13.76 4.79
N ILE A 226 5.84 13.19 4.51
CA ILE A 226 6.83 12.83 5.53
C ILE A 226 7.70 14.04 5.92
N ASN A 227 7.91 14.98 5.01
CA ASN A 227 8.78 16.13 5.20
C ASN A 227 8.04 17.47 5.01
N PRO A 228 7.12 17.84 5.93
CA PRO A 228 6.49 19.18 5.91
C PRO A 228 7.54 20.29 5.90
N GLY A 229 7.34 21.33 5.09
CA GLY A 229 8.26 22.45 4.92
C GLY A 229 9.39 22.22 3.90
N LYS A 230 9.53 20.99 3.37
CA LYS A 230 10.48 20.66 2.30
C LYS A 230 9.75 20.19 1.03
N GLN A 231 8.48 20.54 0.86
CA GLN A 231 7.69 20.03 -0.25
C GLN A 231 8.28 20.40 -1.61
N THR A 232 8.08 19.53 -2.60
CA THR A 232 8.44 19.74 -4.00
C THR A 232 7.36 19.19 -4.92
N ASN A 233 7.49 19.40 -6.21
CA ASN A 233 6.58 18.86 -7.22
C ASN A 233 7.37 18.27 -8.41
N THR A 234 6.66 17.59 -9.31
CA THR A 234 7.30 16.91 -10.45
C THR A 234 8.04 17.89 -11.35
N ILE A 235 7.46 19.05 -11.65
CA ILE A 235 8.07 20.06 -12.53
C ILE A 235 9.37 20.56 -11.92
N ASP A 236 9.39 20.94 -10.64
CA ASP A 236 10.61 21.40 -9.97
C ASP A 236 11.73 20.36 -10.04
N ARG A 237 11.41 19.08 -9.78
CA ARG A 237 12.40 18.00 -9.82
C ARG A 237 12.94 17.74 -11.22
N LEU A 238 12.08 17.82 -12.23
CA LEU A 238 12.49 17.67 -13.63
C LEU A 238 13.29 18.90 -14.11
N THR A 239 12.94 20.11 -13.68
CA THR A 239 13.72 21.33 -13.92
C THR A 239 15.12 21.21 -13.35
N VAL A 240 15.27 20.69 -12.12
CA VAL A 240 16.59 20.46 -11.53
C VAL A 240 17.41 19.45 -12.34
N GLN A 241 16.77 18.40 -12.86
CA GLN A 241 17.45 17.34 -13.61
C GLN A 241 17.84 17.75 -15.04
N PHE A 242 16.96 18.45 -15.75
CA PHE A 242 17.08 18.69 -17.20
C PHE A 242 17.29 20.15 -17.59
N GLY A 243 17.05 21.08 -16.66
CA GLY A 243 17.04 22.51 -16.93
C GLY A 243 15.72 23.01 -17.51
N ASP A 244 15.42 24.27 -17.24
CA ASP A 244 14.16 24.92 -17.63
C ASP A 244 13.93 24.92 -19.14
N GLU A 245 14.96 25.24 -19.93
CA GLU A 245 14.81 25.36 -21.38
C GLU A 245 14.46 24.02 -22.04
N ALA A 246 15.15 22.94 -21.64
CA ALA A 246 14.90 21.62 -22.20
C ALA A 246 13.51 21.11 -21.81
N LEU A 247 13.11 21.30 -20.55
CA LEU A 247 11.80 20.88 -20.06
C LEU A 247 10.67 21.68 -20.74
N ALA A 248 10.84 22.99 -20.91
CA ALA A 248 9.86 23.84 -21.58
C ALA A 248 9.67 23.43 -23.05
N LYS A 249 10.76 23.17 -23.79
CA LYS A 249 10.69 22.68 -25.18
C LYS A 249 9.97 21.34 -25.27
N MET A 250 10.25 20.42 -24.35
CA MET A 250 9.56 19.12 -24.29
C MET A 250 8.06 19.28 -24.02
N LEU A 251 7.66 20.11 -23.05
CA LEU A 251 6.24 20.36 -22.76
C LEU A 251 5.52 21.04 -23.93
N GLU A 252 6.18 21.96 -24.63
CA GLU A 252 5.59 22.63 -25.80
C GLU A 252 5.43 21.66 -26.99
N ALA A 253 6.36 20.73 -27.17
CA ALA A 253 6.21 19.65 -28.14
C ALA A 253 5.07 18.70 -27.76
N ALA A 254 4.92 18.40 -26.47
CA ALA A 254 3.88 17.51 -25.96
C ALA A 254 2.45 18.04 -26.16
N LYS A 255 2.25 19.36 -26.08
CA LYS A 255 0.95 19.97 -26.41
C LYS A 255 0.51 19.72 -27.85
N LYS A 256 1.45 19.47 -28.76
CA LYS A 256 1.17 19.20 -30.18
C LYS A 256 0.83 17.73 -30.45
N VAL A 257 0.95 16.87 -29.43
CA VAL A 257 0.68 15.43 -29.52
C VAL A 257 -0.63 15.12 -28.77
N PRO A 258 -1.71 14.72 -29.47
CA PRO A 258 -3.03 14.54 -28.85
C PRO A 258 -3.07 13.55 -27.67
N SER A 259 -2.18 12.56 -27.64
CA SER A 259 -2.15 11.56 -26.55
C SER A 259 -1.50 12.05 -25.25
N THR A 260 -0.82 13.20 -25.28
CA THR A 260 -0.14 13.82 -24.13
C THR A 260 -0.80 15.10 -23.64
N GLU A 261 -1.84 15.57 -24.33
CA GLU A 261 -2.75 16.61 -23.87
C GLU A 261 -3.73 15.98 -22.86
N LYS A 262 -3.38 15.97 -21.57
CA LYS A 262 -4.20 15.45 -20.48
C LYS A 262 -4.25 16.41 -19.31
#